data_AF-A0A0C3C908-F1
#
_entry.id   AF-A0A0C3C908-F1
#
_cell.length_a   1.000
_cell.length_b   1.000
_cell.length_c   1.000
_cell.angle_alpha   90.00
_cell.angle_beta   90.00
_cell.angle_gamma   90.00
#
_symmetry.space_group_name_H-M   'P 1'
#
loop_
_entity.id
_entity.type
_entity.pdbx_description
1 polymer ?
#
loop_
_entity_poly.entity_id
_entity_poly.type
_entity_poly.pdbx_seq_one_letter_code
_entity_poly.pdbx_strand_id
1 'polypeptide(L)'
;MAEPFGVVAGAIGIASAFTACVGCFEYVQFGRRFGRDFQTDQLALSCARLRLTRWGESVDIYNDPRLGKSNATVTEIQVAKDTLLQILVLFADTEAISKKYKLAAKAGDDLSVFSTGDMDPTLIALDNKMKGLAMKRQKRSRFLKLTSWALYHKSELTGLLEGIVSLIDSIEKLFPAAEAQTKLVRQEATEVGDKQSLQLLENVAKNVDNLLQITAGELRSGHQYLNVVVRGEAQTGDAYSNDWVGAGVGTSHEYKCIEVEKGGKALIGNKYGGKDFWDD
;
A
#
# COMPACT_ATOMS: atom_id res chain seq x y z
N MET A 1 -9.65 6.23 -34.17
CA MET A 1 -10.31 6.41 -32.87
C MET A 1 -9.91 5.20 -32.04
N ALA A 2 -8.95 5.34 -31.12
CA ALA A 2 -8.49 4.22 -30.30
C ALA A 2 -9.40 4.14 -29.07
N GLU A 3 -10.00 2.98 -28.83
CA GLU A 3 -10.64 2.70 -27.55
C GLU A 3 -9.55 2.78 -26.45
N PRO A 4 -9.75 3.59 -25.40
CA PRO A 4 -8.72 3.81 -24.37
C PRO A 4 -8.38 2.52 -23.60
N PHE A 5 -9.31 1.56 -23.62
CA PHE A 5 -9.20 0.22 -23.07
C PHE A 5 -9.75 -0.77 -24.09
N GLY A 6 -9.27 -0.71 -25.34
CA GLY A 6 -9.46 -1.82 -26.27
C GLY A 6 -8.81 -3.05 -25.65
N VAL A 7 -9.57 -3.80 -24.83
CA VAL A 7 -9.19 -5.10 -24.30
C VAL A 7 -9.10 -5.99 -25.52
N VAL A 8 -7.92 -5.98 -26.15
CA VAL A 8 -7.54 -7.04 -27.07
C VAL A 8 -7.52 -8.28 -26.20
N ALA A 9 -8.61 -9.06 -26.24
CA ALA A 9 -8.80 -10.31 -25.52
C ALA A 9 -7.82 -11.42 -25.97
N GLY A 10 -6.74 -11.05 -26.69
CA GLY A 10 -5.68 -11.93 -27.15
C GLY A 10 -4.32 -11.53 -26.56
N ALA A 11 -3.59 -12.53 -26.05
CA ALA A 11 -2.16 -12.52 -25.70
C ALA A 11 -1.66 -11.60 -24.56
N ILE A 12 -2.52 -10.95 -23.76
CA ILE A 12 -2.05 -10.25 -22.54
C ILE A 12 -1.74 -11.29 -21.45
N GLY A 13 -0.48 -11.38 -21.02
CA GLY A 13 -0.05 -12.20 -19.89
C GLY A 13 -0.44 -11.57 -18.55
N ILE A 14 -0.41 -12.36 -17.47
CA ILE A 14 -0.78 -11.86 -16.13
C ILE A 14 0.11 -10.68 -15.68
N ALA A 15 1.41 -10.74 -15.96
CA ALA A 15 2.36 -9.68 -15.63
C ALA A 15 2.07 -8.35 -16.35
N SER A 16 1.62 -8.40 -17.61
CA SER A 16 1.26 -7.19 -18.35
C SER A 16 -0.09 -6.65 -17.90
N ALA A 17 -1.07 -7.51 -17.58
CA ALA A 17 -2.32 -7.10 -16.95
C ALA A 17 -2.07 -6.38 -15.62
N PHE A 18 -1.26 -6.97 -14.74
CA PHE A 18 -0.84 -6.35 -13.48
C PHE A 18 -0.18 -4.97 -13.68
N THR A 19 0.77 -4.89 -14.61
CA THR A 19 1.46 -3.63 -14.92
C THR A 19 0.49 -2.56 -15.39
N ALA A 20 -0.49 -2.93 -16.23
CA ALA A 20 -1.54 -2.02 -16.68
C ALA A 20 -2.42 -1.55 -15.51
N CYS A 21 -2.84 -2.45 -14.61
CA CYS A 21 -3.66 -2.08 -13.44
C CYS A 21 -2.96 -1.04 -12.58
N VAL A 22 -1.70 -1.28 -12.23
CA VAL A 22 -0.93 -0.37 -11.38
C VAL A 22 -0.70 0.98 -12.08
N GLY A 23 -0.53 0.98 -13.41
CA GLY A 23 -0.42 2.22 -14.20
C GLY A 23 -1.71 3.04 -14.23
N CYS A 24 -2.89 2.42 -14.18
CA CYS A 24 -4.18 3.12 -14.24
C CYS A 24 -4.35 4.15 -13.11
N PHE A 25 -3.81 3.88 -11.92
CA PHE A 25 -3.86 4.79 -10.78
C PHE A 25 -3.22 6.16 -11.06
N GLU A 26 -2.28 6.26 -12.01
CA GLU A 26 -1.61 7.53 -12.34
C GLU A 26 -2.46 8.44 -13.23
N TYR A 27 -3.50 7.88 -13.85
CA TYR A 27 -4.36 8.60 -14.80
C TYR A 27 -5.63 9.14 -14.13
N VAL A 28 -5.92 8.74 -12.90
CA VAL A 28 -7.07 9.22 -12.12
C VAL A 28 -6.77 10.61 -11.57
N GLN A 29 -7.67 11.55 -11.83
CA GLN A 29 -7.66 12.91 -11.30
C GLN A 29 -8.95 13.18 -10.52
N PHE A 30 -8.95 14.21 -9.68
CA PHE A 30 -10.14 14.64 -8.94
C PHE A 30 -10.64 15.98 -9.48
N GLY A 31 -11.89 16.06 -9.90
CA GLY A 31 -12.54 17.31 -10.27
C GLY A 31 -12.71 18.21 -9.04
N ARG A 32 -12.70 19.54 -9.20
CA ARG A 32 -12.85 20.46 -8.05
C ARG A 32 -14.18 20.30 -7.31
N ARG A 33 -15.22 19.82 -8.01
CA ARG A 33 -16.53 19.45 -7.45
C ARG A 33 -16.46 18.29 -6.44
N PHE A 34 -15.37 17.54 -6.42
CA PHE A 34 -15.16 16.41 -5.50
C PHE A 34 -15.12 16.86 -4.02
N GLY A 35 -14.75 18.13 -3.78
CA GLY A 35 -14.80 18.74 -2.45
C GLY A 35 -13.50 18.61 -1.66
N ARG A 36 -13.58 18.94 -0.36
CA ARG A 36 -12.39 19.14 0.50
C ARG A 36 -11.67 17.85 0.89
N ASP A 37 -12.34 16.71 0.78
CA ASP A 37 -11.81 15.40 1.20
C ASP A 37 -10.87 14.76 0.15
N PHE A 38 -10.69 15.39 -1.02
CA PHE A 38 -9.96 14.80 -2.16
C PHE A 38 -8.55 14.34 -1.80
N GLN A 39 -7.92 14.94 -0.79
CA GLN A 39 -6.55 14.60 -0.38
C GLN A 39 -6.49 13.24 0.33
N THR A 40 -7.42 13.00 1.26
CA THR A 40 -7.59 11.71 1.94
C THR A 40 -8.00 10.64 0.94
N ASP A 41 -8.89 11.01 0.01
CA ASP A 41 -9.39 10.17 -1.06
C ASP A 41 -8.27 9.79 -2.08
N GLN A 42 -7.35 10.71 -2.38
CA GLN A 42 -6.11 10.45 -3.14
C GLN A 42 -5.20 9.46 -2.42
N LEU A 43 -5.02 9.61 -1.10
CA LEU A 43 -4.23 8.66 -0.32
C LEU A 43 -4.86 7.26 -0.27
N ALA A 44 -6.19 7.15 -0.24
CA ALA A 44 -6.87 5.87 -0.30
C ALA A 44 -6.58 5.15 -1.64
N LEU A 45 -6.58 5.87 -2.78
CA LEU A 45 -6.14 5.32 -4.06
C LEU A 45 -4.67 4.88 -4.04
N SER A 46 -3.79 5.70 -3.47
CA SER A 46 -2.38 5.35 -3.32
C SER A 46 -2.17 4.15 -2.42
N CYS A 47 -3.02 3.97 -1.40
CA CYS A 47 -3.02 2.80 -0.52
C CYS A 47 -3.44 1.53 -1.27
N ALA A 48 -4.53 1.59 -2.05
CA ALA A 48 -4.95 0.48 -2.90
C ALA A 48 -3.88 0.11 -3.93
N ARG A 49 -3.20 1.11 -4.54
CA ARG A 49 -2.06 0.88 -5.43
C ARG A 49 -0.92 0.17 -4.71
N LEU A 50 -0.56 0.63 -3.52
CA LEU A 50 0.52 0.06 -2.72
C LEU A 50 0.23 -1.41 -2.38
N ARG A 51 -0.98 -1.70 -1.91
CA ARG A 51 -1.46 -3.06 -1.64
C ARG A 51 -1.38 -3.96 -2.87
N LEU A 52 -1.87 -3.50 -4.02
CA LEU A 52 -1.80 -4.27 -5.28
C LEU A 52 -0.34 -4.57 -5.65
N THR A 53 0.55 -3.58 -5.57
CA THR A 53 1.98 -3.80 -5.87
C THR A 53 2.65 -4.73 -4.86
N ARG A 54 2.25 -4.69 -3.60
CA ARG A 54 2.74 -5.61 -2.57
C ARG A 54 2.37 -7.05 -2.88
N TRP A 55 1.12 -7.30 -3.31
CA TRP A 55 0.70 -8.62 -3.77
C TRP A 55 1.51 -9.07 -5.00
N GLY A 56 1.70 -8.20 -6.00
CA GLY A 56 2.47 -8.56 -7.20
C GLY A 56 3.92 -8.93 -6.89
N GLU A 57 4.57 -8.20 -5.98
CA GLU A 57 5.92 -8.50 -5.51
C GLU A 57 5.95 -9.81 -4.68
N SER A 58 4.97 -10.02 -3.80
CA SER A 58 4.97 -11.17 -2.89
C SER A 58 4.80 -12.52 -3.61
N VAL A 59 4.18 -12.51 -4.79
CA VAL A 59 3.99 -13.68 -5.65
C VAL A 59 5.00 -13.77 -6.79
N ASP A 60 5.97 -12.85 -6.85
CA ASP A 60 6.95 -12.75 -7.94
C ASP A 60 6.29 -12.73 -9.34
N ILE A 61 5.26 -11.89 -9.50
CA ILE A 61 4.34 -11.87 -10.67
C ILE A 61 5.04 -11.75 -12.03
N TYR A 62 6.26 -11.23 -12.05
CA TYR A 62 7.01 -11.00 -13.27
C TYR A 62 7.94 -12.15 -13.67
N ASN A 63 8.21 -13.10 -12.78
CA ASN A 63 9.18 -14.16 -13.04
C ASN A 63 8.62 -15.56 -12.72
N ASP A 64 7.71 -15.69 -11.74
CA ASP A 64 7.11 -16.98 -11.39
C ASP A 64 5.77 -17.20 -12.11
N PRO A 65 5.68 -18.13 -13.10
CA PRO A 65 4.43 -18.45 -13.77
C PRO A 65 3.38 -19.10 -12.86
N ARG A 66 3.75 -19.52 -11.65
CA ARG A 66 2.86 -20.12 -10.63
C ARG A 66 2.55 -19.18 -9.47
N LEU A 67 3.03 -17.93 -9.52
CA LEU A 67 2.71 -16.89 -8.55
C LEU A 67 3.03 -17.31 -7.09
N GLY A 68 4.20 -17.91 -6.87
CA GLY A 68 4.67 -18.37 -5.56
C GLY A 68 3.97 -19.63 -5.04
N LYS A 69 2.97 -20.17 -5.74
CA LYS A 69 2.21 -21.36 -5.33
C LYS A 69 2.61 -22.57 -6.16
N SER A 70 3.45 -23.44 -5.61
CA SER A 70 4.05 -24.58 -6.34
C SER A 70 3.04 -25.53 -7.00
N ASN A 71 1.84 -25.67 -6.43
CA ASN A 71 0.74 -26.51 -6.92
C ASN A 71 -0.39 -25.72 -7.62
N ALA A 72 -0.15 -24.47 -8.03
CA ALA A 72 -1.14 -23.66 -8.72
C ALA A 72 -1.62 -24.34 -10.01
N THR A 73 -2.94 -24.44 -10.17
CA THR A 73 -3.57 -24.94 -11.38
C THR A 73 -3.65 -23.84 -12.45
N VAL A 74 -3.73 -24.24 -13.73
CA VAL A 74 -3.94 -23.30 -14.83
C VAL A 74 -5.20 -22.45 -14.63
N THR A 75 -6.25 -23.06 -14.07
CA THR A 75 -7.51 -22.36 -13.74
C THR A 75 -7.31 -21.28 -12.70
N GLU A 76 -6.55 -21.52 -11.62
CA GLU A 76 -6.28 -20.50 -10.59
C GLU A 76 -5.47 -19.33 -11.16
N ILE A 77 -4.47 -19.61 -12.00
CA ILE A 77 -3.70 -18.56 -12.68
C ILE A 77 -4.59 -17.74 -13.62
N GLN A 78 -5.50 -18.40 -14.34
CA GLN A 78 -6.47 -17.73 -15.21
C GLN A 78 -7.43 -16.86 -14.39
N VAL A 79 -7.93 -17.33 -13.25
CA VAL A 79 -8.77 -16.53 -12.34
C VAL A 79 -8.03 -15.30 -11.82
N ALA A 80 -6.75 -15.42 -11.43
CA ALA A 80 -5.96 -14.26 -11.02
C ALA A 80 -5.79 -13.24 -12.16
N LYS A 81 -5.53 -13.71 -13.37
CA LYS A 81 -5.47 -12.86 -14.56
C LYS A 81 -6.81 -12.16 -14.82
N ASP A 82 -7.92 -12.88 -14.82
CA ASP A 82 -9.25 -12.31 -15.06
C ASP A 82 -9.64 -11.31 -13.98
N THR A 83 -9.23 -11.54 -12.74
CA THR A 83 -9.43 -10.60 -11.63
C THR A 83 -8.65 -9.29 -11.86
N LEU A 84 -7.40 -9.36 -12.35
CA LEU A 84 -6.66 -8.16 -12.76
C LEU A 84 -7.32 -7.45 -13.95
N LEU A 85 -7.81 -8.19 -14.94
CA LEU A 85 -8.54 -7.59 -16.06
C LEU A 85 -9.83 -6.90 -15.61
N GLN A 86 -10.53 -7.43 -14.60
CA GLN A 86 -11.69 -6.76 -14.00
C GLN A 86 -11.30 -5.44 -13.31
N ILE A 87 -10.13 -5.33 -12.70
CA ILE A 87 -9.63 -4.04 -12.18
C ILE A 87 -9.49 -3.02 -13.32
N LEU A 88 -9.00 -3.43 -14.49
CA LEU A 88 -8.94 -2.54 -15.66
C LEU A 88 -10.33 -2.10 -16.13
N VAL A 89 -11.30 -3.00 -16.10
CA VAL A 89 -12.71 -2.67 -16.43
C VAL A 89 -13.25 -1.61 -15.47
N LEU A 90 -13.00 -1.72 -14.15
CA LEU A 90 -13.42 -0.69 -13.19
C LEU A 90 -12.85 0.70 -13.53
N PHE A 91 -11.57 0.78 -13.89
CA PHE A 91 -10.97 2.03 -14.33
C PHE A 91 -11.62 2.55 -15.62
N ALA A 92 -11.81 1.67 -16.62
CA ALA A 92 -12.45 2.02 -17.89
C ALA A 92 -13.88 2.55 -17.70
N ASP A 93 -14.65 1.97 -16.79
CA ASP A 93 -16.01 2.41 -16.46
C ASP A 93 -16.00 3.83 -15.88
N THR A 94 -15.07 4.14 -14.96
CA THR A 94 -14.93 5.51 -14.44
C THR A 94 -14.47 6.51 -15.49
N GLU A 95 -13.61 6.11 -16.43
CA GLU A 95 -13.23 6.95 -17.57
C GLU A 95 -14.43 7.23 -18.49
N ALA A 96 -15.26 6.20 -18.75
CA ALA A 96 -16.47 6.34 -19.55
C ALA A 96 -17.49 7.28 -18.89
N ILE A 97 -17.66 7.20 -17.57
CA ILE A 97 -18.47 8.14 -16.79
C ILE A 97 -17.91 9.57 -16.94
N SER A 98 -16.60 9.76 -16.75
CA SER A 98 -15.94 11.06 -16.91
C SER A 98 -16.15 11.67 -18.30
N LYS A 99 -16.08 10.86 -19.36
CA LYS A 99 -16.35 11.29 -20.75
C LYS A 99 -17.79 11.72 -20.94
N LYS A 100 -18.75 10.92 -20.47
CA LYS A 100 -20.18 11.27 -20.52
C LYS A 100 -20.46 12.58 -19.79
N TYR A 101 -19.84 12.78 -18.63
CA TYR A 101 -19.95 14.01 -17.87
C TYR A 101 -19.43 15.22 -18.65
N LYS A 102 -18.22 15.13 -19.21
CA LYS A 102 -17.63 16.21 -20.03
C LYS A 102 -18.48 16.55 -21.26
N LEU A 103 -19.09 15.55 -21.90
CA LEU A 103 -19.97 15.76 -23.06
C LEU A 103 -21.31 16.42 -22.67
N ALA A 104 -21.82 16.15 -21.47
CA ALA A 104 -23.08 16.70 -20.99
C ALA A 104 -22.95 18.09 -20.30
N ALA A 105 -21.73 18.53 -20.02
CA ALA A 105 -21.44 19.77 -19.32
C ALA A 105 -21.92 21.00 -20.10
N LYS A 106 -22.55 21.95 -19.39
CA LYS A 106 -23.04 23.22 -19.96
C LYS A 106 -22.01 24.33 -19.78
N ALA A 107 -22.20 25.43 -20.54
CA ALA A 107 -21.41 26.64 -20.34
C ALA A 107 -21.57 27.14 -18.88
N GLY A 108 -20.47 27.13 -18.13
CA GLY A 108 -20.42 27.49 -16.70
C GLY A 108 -20.24 26.32 -15.74
N ASP A 109 -20.27 25.06 -16.19
CA ASP A 109 -19.90 23.92 -15.35
C ASP A 109 -18.39 23.90 -15.06
N ASP A 110 -18.04 23.69 -13.80
CA ASP A 110 -16.64 23.58 -13.37
C ASP A 110 -16.09 22.18 -13.67
N LEU A 111 -15.31 22.09 -14.75
CA LEU A 111 -14.59 20.89 -15.17
C LEU A 111 -13.11 20.92 -14.76
N SER A 112 -12.70 21.89 -13.93
CA SER A 112 -11.33 21.97 -13.45
C SER A 112 -11.02 20.83 -12.49
N VAL A 113 -9.75 20.44 -12.46
CA VAL A 113 -9.25 19.38 -11.58
C VAL A 113 -8.40 19.99 -10.47
N PHE A 114 -8.35 19.30 -9.34
CA PHE A 114 -7.35 19.59 -8.32
C PHE A 114 -5.95 19.30 -8.87
N SER A 115 -5.02 20.13 -8.46
CA SER A 115 -3.60 20.02 -8.73
C SER A 115 -2.86 19.63 -7.44
N THR A 116 -1.60 19.20 -7.58
CA THR A 116 -0.74 18.93 -6.43
C THR A 116 -0.57 20.15 -5.53
N GLY A 117 -0.66 21.38 -6.07
CA GLY A 117 -0.59 22.61 -5.28
C GLY A 117 -1.80 22.88 -4.40
N ASP A 118 -2.91 22.16 -4.62
CA ASP A 118 -4.13 22.26 -3.80
C ASP A 118 -4.08 21.32 -2.57
N MET A 119 -3.01 20.53 -2.40
CA MET A 119 -2.84 19.57 -1.31
C MET A 119 -1.94 20.11 -0.19
N ASP A 120 -2.15 19.63 1.04
CA ASP A 120 -1.23 19.88 2.15
C ASP A 120 0.16 19.27 1.86
N PRO A 121 1.27 19.97 2.13
CA PRO A 121 2.62 19.46 1.91
C PRO A 121 2.92 18.10 2.55
N THR A 122 2.34 17.83 3.72
CA THR A 122 2.50 16.55 4.44
C THR A 122 1.82 15.42 3.69
N LEU A 123 0.61 15.68 3.18
CA LEU A 123 -0.17 14.74 2.36
C LEU A 123 0.53 14.46 1.03
N ILE A 124 1.11 15.48 0.39
CA ILE A 124 1.94 15.34 -0.82
C ILE A 124 3.17 14.47 -0.55
N ALA A 125 3.87 14.73 0.55
CA ALA A 125 5.07 13.97 0.91
C ALA A 125 4.73 12.49 1.12
N LEU A 126 3.64 12.19 1.84
CA LEU A 126 3.18 10.82 2.05
C LEU A 126 2.78 10.15 0.74
N ASP A 127 1.96 10.82 -0.08
CA ASP A 127 1.53 10.31 -1.39
C ASP A 127 2.71 9.99 -2.30
N ASN A 128 3.71 10.88 -2.35
CA ASN A 128 4.93 10.67 -3.12
C ASN A 128 5.75 9.47 -2.61
N LYS A 129 5.84 9.27 -1.29
CA LYS A 129 6.51 8.08 -0.71
C LYS A 129 5.79 6.80 -1.12
N MET A 130 4.46 6.76 -1.00
CA MET A 130 3.64 5.60 -1.38
C MET A 130 3.76 5.29 -2.87
N LYS A 131 3.71 6.32 -3.73
CA LYS A 131 3.94 6.19 -5.18
C LYS A 131 5.35 5.68 -5.47
N GLY A 132 6.37 6.23 -4.80
CA GLY A 132 7.76 5.78 -4.94
C GLY A 132 7.94 4.30 -4.59
N LEU A 133 7.36 3.85 -3.47
CA LEU A 133 7.35 2.45 -3.05
C LEU A 133 6.69 1.54 -4.09
N ALA A 134 5.50 1.91 -4.57
CA ALA A 134 4.78 1.17 -5.61
C ALA A 134 5.60 1.09 -6.91
N MET A 135 6.23 2.19 -7.31
CA MET A 135 7.06 2.27 -8.53
C MET A 135 8.33 1.42 -8.45
N LYS A 136 8.97 1.28 -7.28
CA LYS A 136 10.14 0.41 -7.08
C LYS A 136 9.86 -1.05 -7.46
N ARG A 137 8.61 -1.51 -7.29
CA ARG A 137 8.16 -2.90 -7.54
C ARG A 137 7.69 -3.14 -8.97
N GLN A 138 7.47 -2.07 -9.74
CA GLN A 138 7.16 -2.22 -11.15
C GLN A 138 8.45 -2.44 -11.94
N LYS A 139 8.48 -3.48 -12.79
CA LYS A 139 9.50 -3.55 -13.83
C LYS A 139 9.33 -2.33 -14.74
N ARG A 140 10.43 -1.64 -15.08
CA ARG A 140 10.47 -0.45 -15.97
C ARG A 140 9.78 -0.75 -17.30
N SER A 141 8.47 -0.58 -17.32
CA SER A 141 7.64 -0.68 -18.51
C SER A 141 7.30 0.72 -18.95
N ARG A 142 7.37 0.98 -20.26
CA ARG A 142 6.84 2.23 -20.81
C ARG A 142 5.34 2.13 -20.67
N PHE A 143 4.76 2.88 -19.74
CA PHE A 143 3.32 2.99 -19.62
C PHE A 143 2.74 3.36 -20.99
N LEU A 144 1.66 2.69 -21.39
CA LEU A 144 0.83 3.19 -22.47
C LEU A 144 0.40 4.59 -22.06
N LYS A 145 0.70 5.61 -22.88
CA LYS A 145 0.22 6.98 -22.65
C LYS A 145 -1.31 6.96 -22.73
N LEU A 146 -1.96 6.74 -21.60
CA LEU A 146 -3.41 6.86 -21.48
C LEU A 146 -3.77 8.33 -21.24
N THR A 147 -4.95 8.71 -21.68
CA THR A 147 -5.53 10.00 -21.36
C THR A 147 -6.01 9.99 -19.91
N SER A 148 -5.50 10.90 -19.08
CA SER A 148 -6.03 11.10 -17.73
C SER A 148 -7.50 11.48 -17.76
N TRP A 149 -8.25 11.04 -16.76
CA TRP A 149 -9.66 11.38 -16.56
C TRP A 149 -9.92 11.81 -15.13
N ALA A 150 -10.99 12.59 -14.96
CA ALA A 150 -11.36 13.13 -13.66
C ALA A 150 -12.56 12.40 -13.09
N LEU A 151 -12.51 12.09 -11.80
CA LEU A 151 -13.66 11.72 -10.99
C LEU A 151 -14.32 13.01 -10.49
N TYR A 152 -15.61 13.18 -10.75
CA TYR A 152 -16.35 14.38 -10.38
C TYR A 152 -17.19 14.19 -9.13
N HIS A 153 -17.51 12.94 -8.78
CA HIS A 153 -18.37 12.60 -7.66
C HIS A 153 -17.76 11.54 -6.74
N LYS A 154 -17.95 11.71 -5.43
CA LYS A 154 -17.42 10.78 -4.41
C LYS A 154 -17.89 9.34 -4.61
N SER A 155 -19.12 9.14 -5.09
CA SER A 155 -19.66 7.82 -5.41
C SER A 155 -18.85 7.07 -6.47
N GLU A 156 -18.25 7.77 -7.45
CA GLU A 156 -17.41 7.17 -8.48
C GLU A 156 -16.13 6.62 -7.87
N LEU A 157 -15.51 7.37 -6.94
CA LEU A 157 -14.35 6.90 -6.20
C LEU A 157 -14.70 5.73 -5.29
N THR A 158 -15.77 5.85 -4.50
CA THR A 158 -16.17 4.80 -3.56
C THR A 158 -16.40 3.49 -4.29
N GLY A 159 -17.14 3.49 -5.40
CA GLY A 159 -17.35 2.29 -6.20
C GLY A 159 -16.06 1.74 -6.80
N LEU A 160 -15.15 2.61 -7.29
CA LEU A 160 -13.85 2.19 -7.81
C LEU A 160 -12.99 1.53 -6.71
N LEU A 161 -12.87 2.16 -5.54
CA LEU A 161 -12.08 1.67 -4.43
C LEU A 161 -12.64 0.36 -3.87
N GLU A 162 -13.95 0.28 -3.60
CA GLU A 162 -14.58 -0.94 -3.09
C GLU A 162 -14.40 -2.12 -4.07
N GLY A 163 -14.58 -1.87 -5.37
CA GLY A 163 -14.35 -2.86 -6.41
C GLY A 163 -12.89 -3.33 -6.45
N ILE A 164 -11.93 -2.41 -6.45
CA ILE A 164 -10.50 -2.74 -6.44
C ILE A 164 -10.13 -3.53 -5.18
N VAL A 165 -10.55 -3.08 -4.00
CA VAL A 165 -10.27 -3.74 -2.72
C VAL A 165 -10.83 -5.15 -2.71
N SER A 166 -12.08 -5.34 -3.15
CA SER A 166 -12.68 -6.68 -3.24
C SER A 166 -11.92 -7.60 -4.21
N LEU A 167 -11.44 -7.08 -5.34
CA LEU A 167 -10.68 -7.87 -6.32
C LEU A 167 -9.29 -8.21 -5.77
N ILE A 168 -8.65 -7.29 -5.04
CA ILE A 168 -7.38 -7.55 -4.33
C ILE A 168 -7.59 -8.61 -3.23
N ASP A 169 -8.65 -8.52 -2.44
CA ASP A 169 -8.99 -9.54 -1.44
C ASP A 169 -9.11 -10.92 -2.08
N SER A 170 -9.73 -11.00 -3.26
CA SER A 170 -9.90 -12.26 -4.00
C SER A 170 -8.58 -12.84 -4.50
N ILE A 171 -7.67 -12.03 -5.09
CA ILE A 171 -6.36 -12.54 -5.54
C ILE A 171 -5.45 -12.91 -4.36
N GLU A 172 -5.53 -12.20 -3.24
CA GLU A 172 -4.79 -12.54 -2.03
C GLU A 172 -5.31 -13.84 -1.40
N LYS A 173 -6.62 -14.09 -1.38
CA LYS A 173 -7.16 -15.40 -0.94
C LYS A 173 -6.70 -16.54 -1.84
N LEU A 174 -6.57 -16.29 -3.14
CA LEU A 174 -6.15 -17.29 -4.11
C LEU A 174 -4.63 -17.56 -4.06
N PHE A 175 -3.83 -16.51 -3.83
CA PHE A 175 -2.37 -16.52 -3.74
C PHE A 175 -1.91 -15.72 -2.50
N PRO A 176 -1.91 -16.33 -1.30
CA PRO A 176 -1.79 -15.60 -0.03
C PRO A 176 -0.42 -15.02 0.29
N ALA A 177 0.68 -15.68 -0.11
CA ALA A 177 2.06 -15.22 0.07
C ALA A 177 2.33 -14.50 1.43
N ALA A 178 1.80 -15.04 2.53
CA ALA A 178 1.60 -14.31 3.79
C ALA A 178 2.91 -13.80 4.42
N GLU A 179 3.97 -14.60 4.37
CA GLU A 179 5.29 -14.23 4.91
C GLU A 179 5.90 -13.06 4.12
N ALA A 180 5.87 -13.14 2.79
CA ALA A 180 6.38 -12.09 1.91
C ALA A 180 5.56 -10.79 2.05
N GLN A 181 4.22 -10.88 2.11
CA GLN A 181 3.33 -9.75 2.38
C GLN A 181 3.66 -9.07 3.72
N THR A 182 3.85 -9.85 4.79
CA THR A 182 4.18 -9.34 6.13
C THR A 182 5.52 -8.63 6.18
N LYS A 183 6.52 -9.13 5.44
CA LYS A 183 7.82 -8.47 5.32
C LYS A 183 7.70 -7.13 4.56
N LEU A 184 6.99 -7.13 3.43
CA LEU A 184 6.86 -5.97 2.57
C LEU A 184 6.05 -4.84 3.23
N VAL A 185 4.94 -5.17 3.91
CA VAL A 185 4.11 -4.17 4.59
C VAL A 185 4.86 -3.46 5.73
N ARG A 186 5.72 -4.19 6.43
CA ARG A 186 6.57 -3.61 7.47
C ARG A 186 7.59 -2.64 6.88
N GLN A 187 8.20 -3.00 5.77
CA GLN A 187 9.12 -2.11 5.04
C GLN A 187 8.40 -0.85 4.57
N GLU A 188 7.20 -0.98 4.00
CA GLU A 188 6.36 0.15 3.57
C GLU A 188 6.08 1.14 4.70
N ALA A 189 5.52 0.63 5.81
CA ALA A 189 5.14 1.47 6.94
C ALA A 189 6.37 2.13 7.59
N THR A 190 7.50 1.44 7.60
CA THR A 190 8.77 2.02 8.05
C THR A 190 9.27 3.14 7.14
N GLU A 191 9.25 2.95 5.82
CA GLU A 191 9.70 3.98 4.86
C GLU A 191 8.81 5.23 4.87
N VAL A 192 7.52 5.06 5.20
CA VAL A 192 6.58 6.18 5.41
C VAL A 192 7.03 7.08 6.57
N GLY A 193 7.60 6.51 7.64
CA GLY A 193 8.40 7.26 8.61
C GLY A 193 7.64 7.69 9.86
N ASP A 194 7.60 9.00 10.13
CA ASP A 194 7.29 9.60 11.43
C ASP A 194 5.87 9.29 11.97
N LYS A 195 5.66 9.58 13.26
CA LYS A 195 4.43 9.26 13.97
C LYS A 195 3.17 9.88 13.36
N GLN A 196 3.26 11.08 12.77
CA GLN A 196 2.11 11.74 12.13
C GLN A 196 1.78 11.06 10.81
N SER A 197 2.81 10.76 9.99
CA SER A 197 2.65 10.00 8.75
C SER A 197 2.06 8.61 9.00
N LEU A 198 2.49 7.91 10.05
CA LEU A 198 1.95 6.60 10.44
C LEU A 198 0.48 6.69 10.90
N GLN A 199 0.10 7.74 11.65
CA GLN A 199 -1.29 7.95 12.05
C GLN A 199 -2.18 8.20 10.83
N LEU A 200 -1.71 9.02 9.89
CA LEU A 200 -2.42 9.27 8.65
C LEU A 200 -2.55 7.99 7.82
N LEU A 201 -1.46 7.21 7.72
CA LEU A 201 -1.44 5.93 7.02
C LEU A 201 -2.43 4.93 7.62
N GLU A 202 -2.46 4.80 8.95
CA GLU A 202 -3.43 3.97 9.67
C GLU A 202 -4.87 4.36 9.33
N ASN A 203 -5.17 5.67 9.30
CA ASN A 203 -6.51 6.16 9.00
C ASN A 203 -6.92 5.90 7.54
N VAL A 204 -6.04 6.15 6.57
CA VAL A 204 -6.36 5.97 5.13
C VAL A 204 -6.34 4.51 4.69
N ALA A 205 -5.59 3.65 5.38
CA ALA A 205 -5.57 2.21 5.12
C ALA A 205 -6.82 1.49 5.63
N LYS A 206 -7.61 2.14 6.50
CA LYS A 206 -8.87 1.60 6.98
C LYS A 206 -9.80 1.24 5.82
N ASN A 207 -10.28 -0.01 5.80
CA ASN A 207 -11.12 -0.59 4.76
C ASN A 207 -10.46 -0.71 3.36
N VAL A 208 -9.18 -0.36 3.20
CA VAL A 208 -8.44 -0.48 1.94
C VAL A 208 -7.36 -1.54 2.05
N ASP A 209 -6.58 -1.48 3.13
CA ASP A 209 -5.45 -2.37 3.41
C ASP A 209 -5.35 -2.61 4.93
N ASN A 210 -6.05 -3.65 5.40
CA ASN A 210 -6.08 -4.01 6.82
C ASN A 210 -4.68 -4.36 7.36
N LEU A 211 -3.84 -4.99 6.54
CA LEU A 211 -2.50 -5.37 6.95
C LEU A 211 -1.62 -4.12 7.18
N LEU A 212 -1.71 -3.14 6.29
CA LEU A 212 -0.99 -1.87 6.44
C LEU A 212 -1.55 -1.05 7.60
N GLN A 213 -2.87 -1.03 7.78
CA GLN A 213 -3.51 -0.35 8.92
C GLN A 213 -2.96 -0.87 10.25
N ILE A 214 -2.98 -2.19 10.46
CA ILE A 214 -2.49 -2.82 11.69
C ILE A 214 -1.01 -2.51 11.88
N THR A 215 -0.20 -2.73 10.84
CA THR A 215 1.25 -2.50 10.89
C THR A 215 1.60 -1.05 11.21
N ALA A 216 0.90 -0.09 10.61
CA ALA A 216 1.09 1.33 10.88
C ALA A 216 0.71 1.68 12.33
N GLY A 217 -0.39 1.12 12.85
CA GLY A 217 -0.81 1.29 14.25
C GLY A 217 0.20 0.71 15.25
N GLU A 218 0.76 -0.47 14.96
CA GLU A 218 1.80 -1.11 15.76
C GLU A 218 3.08 -0.25 15.81
N LEU A 219 3.57 0.19 14.65
CA LEU A 219 4.76 1.04 14.56
C LEU A 219 4.53 2.40 15.20
N ARG A 220 3.34 2.98 15.06
CA ARG A 220 2.98 4.26 15.70
C ARG A 220 2.94 4.15 17.22
N SER A 221 2.48 3.02 17.73
CA SER A 221 2.37 2.77 19.18
C SER A 221 3.74 2.58 19.82
N GLY A 222 4.70 2.02 19.08
CA GLY A 222 6.00 1.63 19.63
C GLY A 222 5.85 0.55 20.71
N HIS A 223 6.95 0.19 21.38
CA HIS A 223 6.91 -0.82 22.44
C HIS A 223 5.94 -0.44 23.56
N GLN A 224 5.14 -1.41 23.99
CA GLN A 224 4.26 -1.28 25.14
C GLN A 224 4.81 -2.10 26.31
N TYR A 225 4.87 -1.46 27.48
CA TYR A 225 5.40 -2.05 28.71
C TYR A 225 4.33 -2.00 29.80
N LEU A 226 3.91 -3.16 30.29
CA LEU A 226 2.89 -3.32 31.32
C LEU A 226 3.42 -4.22 32.44
N ASN A 227 3.33 -3.73 33.68
CA ASN A 227 3.76 -4.45 34.88
C ASN A 227 5.22 -4.97 34.78
N VAL A 228 6.14 -4.09 34.40
CA VAL A 228 7.58 -4.40 34.38
C VAL A 228 8.18 -4.06 35.73
N VAL A 229 8.69 -5.08 36.43
CA VAL A 229 9.37 -4.97 37.72
C VAL A 229 10.84 -5.32 37.52
N VAL A 230 11.74 -4.38 37.77
CA VAL A 230 13.18 -4.58 37.62
C VAL A 230 13.84 -4.44 38.99
N ARG A 231 14.33 -5.57 39.51
CA ARG A 231 15.15 -5.66 40.73
C ARG A 231 16.62 -5.99 40.42
N GLY A 232 16.91 -6.40 39.18
CA GLY A 232 18.23 -6.58 38.60
C GLY A 232 18.61 -5.44 37.64
N GLU A 233 19.25 -5.77 36.53
CA GLU A 233 19.60 -4.82 35.47
C GLU A 233 18.69 -5.04 34.26
N ALA A 234 18.11 -3.97 33.71
CA ALA A 234 17.34 -4.08 32.49
C ALA A 234 17.53 -2.87 31.58
N GLN A 235 17.58 -3.13 30.27
CA GLN A 235 17.42 -2.12 29.24
C GLN A 235 16.01 -2.21 28.67
N THR A 236 15.23 -1.14 28.80
CA THR A 236 13.90 -1.02 28.22
C THR A 236 13.96 -0.08 27.01
N GLY A 237 13.39 -0.52 25.89
CA GLY A 237 13.49 0.15 24.60
C GLY A 237 14.56 -0.47 23.71
N ASP A 238 14.73 0.10 22.52
CA ASP A 238 15.69 -0.38 21.55
C ASP A 238 17.13 -0.11 21.96
N ALA A 239 18.01 -1.09 21.73
CA ALA A 239 19.43 -1.02 21.96
C ALA A 239 20.20 -0.82 20.65
N TYR A 240 21.04 0.21 20.59
CA TYR A 240 21.89 0.51 19.44
C TYR A 240 23.36 0.40 19.85
N SER A 241 24.10 -0.41 19.10
CA SER A 241 25.55 -0.48 19.20
C SER A 241 26.22 0.70 18.48
N ASN A 242 27.44 1.05 18.90
CA ASN A 242 28.18 2.17 18.33
C ASN A 242 28.60 1.92 16.86
N ASP A 243 28.64 0.66 16.42
CA ASP A 243 28.94 0.24 15.05
C ASP A 243 27.69 0.17 14.15
N TRP A 244 26.49 0.41 14.71
CA TRP A 244 25.26 0.40 13.92
C TRP A 244 25.12 1.66 13.05
N VAL A 245 24.98 1.46 11.73
CA VAL A 245 24.87 2.54 10.74
C VAL A 245 23.48 2.56 10.05
N GLY A 246 22.54 1.75 10.52
CA GLY A 246 21.19 1.64 9.96
C GLY A 246 20.14 2.50 10.68
N ALA A 247 18.94 2.61 10.09
CA ALA A 247 17.79 3.12 10.83
C ALA A 247 17.29 2.07 11.83
N GLY A 248 16.81 2.52 12.99
CA GLY A 248 16.13 1.70 14.00
C GLY A 248 14.78 1.20 13.53
N VAL A 249 14.79 0.23 12.63
CA VAL A 249 13.58 -0.34 12.03
C VAL A 249 13.25 -1.62 12.76
N GLY A 250 12.39 -1.52 13.76
CA GLY A 250 12.09 -2.59 14.70
C GLY A 250 10.65 -3.01 14.72
N THR A 251 10.44 -4.28 15.06
CA THR A 251 9.16 -4.74 15.56
C THR A 251 8.78 -3.93 16.79
N SER A 252 7.58 -3.38 16.80
CA SER A 252 6.94 -3.04 18.06
C SER A 252 6.60 -4.34 18.81
N HIS A 253 6.72 -4.31 20.14
CA HIS A 253 6.48 -5.47 21.00
C HIS A 253 5.61 -5.06 22.17
N GLU A 254 4.77 -5.97 22.64
CA GLU A 254 4.05 -5.83 23.90
C GLU A 254 4.70 -6.73 24.97
N TYR A 255 5.17 -6.12 26.05
CA TYR A 255 5.77 -6.81 27.18
C TYR A 255 4.83 -6.71 28.40
N LYS A 256 4.35 -7.87 28.86
CA LYS A 256 3.44 -7.99 30.00
C LYS A 256 4.08 -8.81 31.11
N CYS A 257 3.96 -8.32 32.34
CA CYS A 257 4.32 -9.06 33.56
C CYS A 257 5.78 -9.55 33.55
N ILE A 258 6.71 -8.69 33.14
CA ILE A 258 8.14 -9.00 33.19
C ILE A 258 8.63 -8.72 34.61
N GLU A 259 9.19 -9.73 35.28
CA GLU A 259 9.94 -9.55 36.53
C GLU A 259 11.40 -9.94 36.30
N VAL A 260 12.30 -8.97 36.48
CA VAL A 260 13.75 -9.19 36.45
C VAL A 260 14.24 -9.23 37.89
N GLU A 261 14.58 -10.43 38.34
CA GLU A 261 15.04 -10.67 39.70
C GLU A 261 16.43 -10.09 39.98
N LYS A 262 16.79 -10.01 41.27
CA LYS A 262 18.10 -9.50 41.70
C LYS A 262 19.24 -10.35 41.11
N GLY A 263 20.16 -9.69 40.41
CA GLY A 263 21.26 -10.35 39.69
C GLY A 263 20.91 -10.82 38.28
N GLY A 264 19.63 -10.73 37.87
CA GLY A 264 19.21 -10.95 36.48
C GLY A 264 19.53 -9.75 35.60
N LYS A 265 19.76 -10.02 34.31
CA LYS A 265 19.86 -9.02 33.25
C LYS A 265 18.74 -9.23 32.23
N ALA A 266 18.18 -8.18 31.65
CA ALA A 266 17.20 -8.31 30.57
C ALA A 266 17.30 -7.17 29.55
N LEU A 267 17.13 -7.50 28.27
CA LEU A 267 16.82 -6.53 27.21
C LEU A 267 15.36 -6.67 26.81
N ILE A 268 14.59 -5.59 26.98
CA ILE A 268 13.16 -5.52 26.73
C ILE A 268 12.90 -4.50 25.61
N GLY A 269 13.27 -4.89 24.40
CA GLY A 269 13.16 -4.10 23.16
C GLY A 269 13.88 -4.80 22.00
N ASN A 270 14.06 -4.12 20.87
CA ASN A 270 14.90 -4.65 19.79
C ASN A 270 16.38 -4.34 20.05
N LYS A 271 17.25 -5.04 19.32
CA LYS A 271 18.69 -4.80 19.34
C LYS A 271 19.25 -4.63 17.95
N TYR A 272 20.16 -3.69 17.79
CA TYR A 272 20.82 -3.35 16.53
C TYR A 272 22.35 -3.33 16.67
N GLY A 273 22.99 -4.35 16.08
CA GLY A 273 24.45 -4.51 16.05
C GLY A 273 25.11 -4.79 17.41
N GLY A 274 26.45 -4.79 17.42
CA GLY A 274 27.27 -4.98 18.61
C GLY A 274 27.35 -6.41 19.15
N LYS A 275 28.28 -6.62 20.10
CA LYS A 275 28.41 -7.84 20.92
C LYS A 275 27.12 -8.16 21.65
N ASP A 276 26.81 -9.43 21.93
CA ASP A 276 25.50 -9.78 22.46
C ASP A 276 25.23 -9.09 23.83
N PHE A 277 23.98 -8.80 24.22
CA PHE A 277 23.71 -8.18 25.55
C PHE A 277 24.19 -9.10 26.69
N TRP A 278 24.40 -10.37 26.34
CA TRP A 278 24.87 -11.47 27.15
C TRP A 278 26.37 -11.76 27.00
N ASP A 279 27.05 -11.07 26.10
CA ASP A 279 28.49 -11.27 25.89
C ASP A 279 29.26 -10.32 26.81
N ASP A 280 29.77 -10.86 27.91
CA ASP A 280 30.81 -10.20 28.72
C ASP A 280 32.08 -9.92 27.89
#